data_AF-A0A9D9MRF4-F1
#
_entry.id   AF-A0A9D9MRF4-F1
#
_cell.length_a   1.000
_cell.length_b   1.000
_cell.length_c   1.000
_cell.angle_alpha   90.00
_cell.angle_beta   90.00
_cell.angle_gamma   90.00
#
_symmetry.space_group_name_H-M   'P 1'
#
loop_
_entity.id
_entity.type
_entity.pdbx_description
1 polymer ?
#
loop_
_entity_poly.entity_id
_entity_poly.type
_entity_poly.pdbx_seq_one_letter_code
_entity_poly.pdbx_strand_id
1 'polypeptide(L)'
;MSFFYFYLLILVHPYLAMWWKSFPKAGHQAWEALVPGYNYFVVFKMTSNKPWWSLLLVFPGVHLAMWMVANVSYIRRFGYFSFADTLQGIFFPYLIMAKIANSETSFGNETNWSNSREVEIRKWGDHIVLFMCLPVVGHVFALAFDMVSRDKPGEKTRVKEWGDSFLWALVAASVIRTYVFEPFQIPTGSMEKTMLVGDFLFVNKLAYGPKVPVTPLSYPLVHNIVPFVNIKSYTTFEKGTYTRLPGYRNITRNDVVVFNYPSGDTAIVDPRTPNGLMGHDYHGIVNEEARYLFESSEEIQSKVIQMRNMMQQRNVSAEQIDSTIGSQMYSLFIETHEQWKKKARAKLAAGEFPGGPEDHAGLPASHGGVTFRPVDKRENYIKRCVGVPGDLLRVENSVLYVNGNPSKITEGQCLKYTIEKSKVQFPSVQEMLTRYGLENAPDGTRTDFESREADVYILTLTKSEKARIEKDFHIKLSTYLMPAYRHKKGYTPTAMERIANLSYFPKDFNVNNTPTDFQEFRVPRKGQTIKLTATNIPWYRRIITAYEGHQLKETKAGIFIDGKKTSRYTFKMNYYWLMGDNRYNSADSRVWGFVPEDHIVGRASLVWFSKSAYMGIRWNRILKMID
;
A
#
# COMPACT_ATOMS: atom_id res chain seq x y z
N MET A 1 -19.41 -5.05 -8.88
CA MET A 1 -20.27 -4.06 -9.56
C MET A 1 -19.57 -2.71 -9.56
N SER A 2 -19.58 -1.96 -10.67
CA SER A 2 -19.01 -0.60 -10.68
C SER A 2 -19.78 0.33 -9.73
N PHE A 3 -19.11 1.25 -9.03
CA PHE A 3 -19.82 2.29 -8.25
C PHE A 3 -20.78 3.13 -9.12
N PHE A 4 -20.55 3.16 -10.44
CA PHE A 4 -21.47 3.78 -11.40
C PHE A 4 -22.91 3.22 -11.28
N TYR A 5 -23.05 1.90 -11.08
CA TYR A 5 -24.37 1.29 -10.90
C TYR A 5 -25.02 1.67 -9.57
N PHE A 6 -24.22 1.97 -8.53
CA PHE A 6 -24.76 2.48 -7.26
C PHE A 6 -25.25 3.91 -7.41
N TYR A 7 -24.54 4.76 -8.14
CA TYR A 7 -25.06 6.08 -8.47
C TYR A 7 -26.32 6.00 -9.33
N LEU A 8 -26.36 5.10 -10.31
CA LEU A 8 -27.58 4.85 -11.07
C LEU A 8 -28.71 4.36 -10.17
N LEU A 9 -28.42 3.48 -9.20
CA LEU A 9 -29.39 3.06 -8.19
C LEU A 9 -29.86 4.24 -7.34
N ILE A 10 -28.98 5.14 -6.90
CA ILE A 10 -29.36 6.37 -6.17
C ILE A 10 -30.31 7.24 -7.00
N LEU A 11 -30.06 7.37 -8.31
CA LEU A 11 -30.91 8.16 -9.21
C LEU A 11 -32.28 7.52 -9.43
N VAL A 12 -32.34 6.19 -9.57
CA VAL A 12 -33.57 5.43 -9.83
C VAL A 12 -34.35 5.11 -8.55
N HIS A 13 -33.67 5.08 -7.40
CA HIS A 13 -34.23 4.70 -6.11
C HIS A 13 -35.51 5.45 -5.74
N PRO A 14 -35.61 6.79 -5.87
CA PRO A 14 -36.84 7.54 -5.57
C PRO A 14 -38.07 7.05 -6.35
N TYR A 15 -37.88 6.58 -7.58
CA TYR A 15 -38.94 5.98 -8.38
C TYR A 15 -39.36 4.62 -7.83
N LEU A 16 -38.38 3.75 -7.55
CA LEU A 16 -38.62 2.40 -7.01
C LEU A 16 -39.19 2.44 -5.59
N ALA A 17 -38.77 3.41 -4.78
CA ALA A 17 -39.30 3.70 -3.46
C ALA A 17 -40.66 4.42 -3.51
N MET A 18 -41.20 4.67 -4.71
CA MET A 18 -42.51 5.29 -4.92
C MET A 18 -42.66 6.64 -4.20
N TRP A 19 -41.57 7.40 -4.07
CA TRP A 19 -41.56 8.67 -3.34
C TRP A 19 -42.54 9.70 -3.90
N TRP A 20 -42.83 9.65 -5.20
CA TRP A 20 -43.84 10.48 -5.85
C TRP A 20 -45.26 10.28 -5.29
N LYS A 21 -45.58 9.12 -4.70
CA LYS A 21 -46.86 8.87 -4.00
C LYS A 21 -46.83 9.27 -2.54
N SER A 22 -45.67 9.17 -1.88
CA SER A 22 -45.54 9.42 -0.44
C SER A 22 -45.13 10.86 -0.09
N PHE A 23 -44.50 11.61 -1.01
CA PHE A 23 -44.18 13.03 -0.85
C PHE A 23 -45.42 13.90 -0.60
N PRO A 24 -46.55 13.72 -1.34
CA PRO A 24 -47.79 14.43 -1.05
C PRO A 24 -48.30 14.22 0.39
N LYS A 25 -48.08 13.03 0.96
CA LYS A 25 -48.43 12.73 2.36
C LYS A 25 -47.57 13.49 3.37
N ALA A 26 -46.41 13.99 2.94
CA ALA A 26 -45.49 14.84 3.69
C ALA A 26 -45.65 16.34 3.36
N GLY A 27 -46.69 16.74 2.60
CA GLY A 27 -46.92 18.13 2.22
C GLY A 27 -46.04 18.63 1.07
N HIS A 28 -45.38 17.73 0.33
CA HIS A 28 -44.49 18.04 -0.78
C HIS A 28 -45.12 17.69 -2.14
N GLN A 29 -44.70 18.35 -3.21
CA GLN A 29 -45.25 18.08 -4.54
C GLN A 29 -44.65 16.79 -5.11
N ALA A 30 -45.47 15.98 -5.80
CA ALA A 30 -45.05 14.66 -6.30
C ALA A 30 -43.83 14.73 -7.25
N TRP A 31 -43.71 15.78 -8.06
CA TRP A 31 -42.60 15.95 -8.99
C TRP A 31 -41.26 16.19 -8.27
N GLU A 32 -41.26 16.72 -7.03
CA GLU A 32 -40.04 16.95 -6.26
C GLU A 32 -39.29 15.64 -5.99
N ALA A 33 -40.03 14.53 -5.86
CA ALA A 33 -39.45 13.19 -5.72
C ALA A 33 -38.74 12.70 -7.00
N LEU A 34 -39.14 13.21 -8.16
CA LEU A 34 -38.67 12.75 -9.46
C LEU A 34 -37.45 13.53 -9.96
N VAL A 35 -37.12 14.68 -9.36
CA VAL A 35 -35.93 15.46 -9.74
C VAL A 35 -34.70 14.90 -9.04
N PRO A 36 -33.76 14.27 -9.78
CA PRO A 36 -32.61 13.61 -9.16
C PRO A 36 -31.74 14.60 -8.38
N GLY A 37 -31.32 14.20 -7.17
CA GLY A 37 -30.52 15.03 -6.27
C GLY A 37 -31.38 16.00 -5.44
N TYR A 38 -32.32 16.72 -6.05
CA TYR A 38 -33.26 17.59 -5.33
C TYR A 38 -34.19 16.77 -4.41
N ASN A 39 -34.62 15.59 -4.86
CA ASN A 39 -35.39 14.66 -4.02
C ASN A 39 -34.70 14.34 -2.68
N TYR A 40 -33.41 14.00 -2.68
CA TYR A 40 -32.65 13.75 -1.46
C TYR A 40 -32.47 15.01 -0.62
N PHE A 41 -32.28 16.18 -1.24
CA PHE A 41 -32.27 17.45 -0.52
C PHE A 41 -33.58 17.66 0.26
N VAL A 42 -34.73 17.42 -0.38
CA VAL A 42 -36.05 17.49 0.26
C VAL A 42 -36.18 16.46 1.38
N VAL A 43 -35.79 15.20 1.13
CA VAL A 43 -35.82 14.15 2.16
C VAL A 43 -35.01 14.53 3.39
N PHE A 44 -33.76 14.96 3.24
CA PHE A 44 -32.94 15.35 4.39
C PHE A 44 -33.44 16.64 5.07
N LYS A 45 -34.04 17.55 4.31
CA LYS A 45 -34.68 18.76 4.86
C LYS A 45 -35.85 18.39 5.77
N MET A 46 -36.77 17.55 5.30
CA MET A 46 -37.98 17.21 6.06
C MET A 46 -37.77 16.14 7.14
N THR A 47 -36.76 15.28 7.00
CA THR A 47 -36.52 14.20 7.98
C THR A 47 -35.50 14.56 9.06
N SER A 48 -34.46 15.31 8.72
CA SER A 48 -33.29 15.54 9.58
C SER A 48 -32.92 17.02 9.75
N ASN A 49 -33.64 17.93 9.08
CA ASN A 49 -33.34 19.37 9.01
C ASN A 49 -31.90 19.68 8.55
N LYS A 50 -31.33 18.83 7.69
CA LYS A 50 -29.95 18.95 7.18
C LYS A 50 -29.91 18.75 5.67
N PRO A 51 -30.52 19.63 4.87
CA PRO A 51 -30.64 19.46 3.43
C PRO A 51 -29.30 19.19 2.71
N TRP A 52 -28.22 19.81 3.19
CA TRP A 52 -26.87 19.67 2.62
C TRP A 52 -26.28 18.26 2.76
N TRP A 53 -26.83 17.38 3.61
CA TRP A 53 -26.43 15.97 3.71
C TRP A 53 -26.62 15.22 2.39
N SER A 54 -27.47 15.71 1.48
CA SER A 54 -27.59 15.18 0.12
C SER A 54 -26.27 15.26 -0.67
N LEU A 55 -25.41 16.25 -0.42
CA LEU A 55 -24.12 16.41 -1.10
C LEU A 55 -23.15 15.26 -0.77
N LEU A 56 -23.31 14.63 0.40
CA LEU A 56 -22.46 13.53 0.84
C LEU A 56 -22.71 12.24 0.06
N LEU A 57 -23.86 12.13 -0.62
CA LEU A 57 -24.18 11.04 -1.54
C LEU A 57 -23.24 10.99 -2.75
N VAL A 58 -22.46 12.04 -3.00
CA VAL A 58 -21.49 12.06 -4.12
C VAL A 58 -20.21 11.31 -3.76
N PHE A 59 -19.88 11.08 -2.49
CA PHE A 59 -18.63 10.43 -2.10
C PHE A 59 -18.75 8.90 -2.06
N PRO A 60 -17.94 8.15 -2.85
CA PRO A 60 -17.87 6.69 -2.76
C PRO A 60 -17.65 6.18 -1.33
N GLY A 61 -18.42 5.17 -0.91
CA GLY A 61 -18.42 4.60 0.45
C GLY A 61 -19.36 5.34 1.40
N VAL A 62 -19.27 6.68 1.45
CA VAL A 62 -20.15 7.52 2.27
C VAL A 62 -21.57 7.55 1.72
N HIS A 63 -21.73 7.49 0.39
CA HIS A 63 -23.05 7.53 -0.24
C HIS A 63 -23.97 6.40 0.21
N LEU A 64 -23.45 5.20 0.45
CA LEU A 64 -24.25 4.08 0.97
C LEU A 64 -24.71 4.36 2.40
N ALA A 65 -23.82 4.85 3.25
CA ALA A 65 -24.17 5.25 4.61
C ALA A 65 -25.26 6.32 4.60
N MET A 66 -25.09 7.35 3.77
CA MET A 66 -26.07 8.45 3.68
C MET A 66 -27.39 8.01 3.05
N TRP A 67 -27.37 7.09 2.09
CA TRP A 67 -28.58 6.51 1.53
C TRP A 67 -29.36 5.69 2.56
N MET A 68 -28.68 4.88 3.38
CA MET A 68 -29.28 4.17 4.51
C MET A 68 -29.87 5.15 5.54
N VAL A 69 -29.17 6.25 5.85
CA VAL A 69 -29.67 7.32 6.74
C VAL A 69 -30.93 7.96 6.17
N ALA A 70 -30.95 8.28 4.86
CA ALA A 70 -32.12 8.86 4.21
C ALA A 70 -33.34 7.93 4.35
N ASN A 71 -33.18 6.64 4.03
CA ASN A 71 -34.25 5.64 4.10
C ASN A 71 -34.78 5.44 5.52
N VAL A 72 -33.88 5.20 6.48
CA VAL A 72 -34.26 4.95 7.88
C VAL A 72 -34.91 6.19 8.49
N SER A 73 -34.40 7.39 8.20
CA SER A 73 -35.00 8.64 8.69
C SER A 73 -36.36 8.91 8.06
N TYR A 74 -36.55 8.53 6.80
CA TYR A 74 -37.81 8.67 6.08
C TYR A 74 -38.91 7.76 6.63
N ILE A 75 -38.67 6.45 6.74
CA ILE A 75 -39.69 5.49 7.24
C ILE A 75 -40.11 5.80 8.68
N ARG A 76 -39.19 6.34 9.50
CA ARG A 76 -39.48 6.75 10.88
C ARG A 76 -40.47 7.90 10.96
N ARG A 77 -40.51 8.79 9.96
CA ARG A 77 -41.52 9.85 9.87
C ARG A 77 -42.92 9.31 9.57
N PHE A 78 -43.04 8.08 9.07
CA PHE A 78 -44.31 7.41 8.85
C PHE A 78 -44.67 6.43 9.99
N GLY A 79 -43.99 6.51 11.14
CA GLY A 79 -44.30 5.70 12.32
C GLY A 79 -43.68 4.30 12.35
N TYR A 80 -42.75 3.99 11.44
CA TYR A 80 -42.08 2.70 11.40
C TYR A 80 -40.76 2.74 12.18
N PHE A 81 -40.76 2.15 13.38
CA PHE A 81 -39.66 2.23 14.33
C PHE A 81 -39.02 0.89 14.69
N SER A 82 -39.64 -0.24 14.33
CA SER A 82 -39.20 -1.55 14.82
C SER A 82 -37.82 -1.94 14.28
N PHE A 83 -37.23 -2.96 14.89
CA PHE A 83 -35.99 -3.57 14.38
C PHE A 83 -36.13 -4.06 12.93
N ALA A 84 -37.25 -4.72 12.61
CA ALA A 84 -37.53 -5.21 11.26
C ALA A 84 -37.73 -4.07 10.26
N ASP A 85 -38.38 -2.97 10.67
CA ASP A 85 -38.53 -1.78 9.84
C ASP A 85 -37.17 -1.13 9.55
N THR A 86 -36.31 -1.05 10.58
CA THR A 86 -34.96 -0.50 10.45
C THR A 86 -34.11 -1.33 9.49
N LEU A 87 -34.14 -2.66 9.59
CA LEU A 87 -33.44 -3.55 8.64
C LEU A 87 -33.96 -3.40 7.22
N GLN A 88 -35.28 -3.26 7.03
CA GLN A 88 -35.84 -2.95 5.71
C GLN A 88 -35.32 -1.60 5.20
N GLY A 89 -35.35 -0.54 6.02
CA GLY A 89 -34.81 0.77 5.62
C GLY A 89 -33.34 0.73 5.21
N ILE A 90 -32.53 -0.11 5.86
CA ILE A 90 -31.09 -0.26 5.59
C ILE A 90 -30.83 -1.08 4.32
N PHE A 91 -31.42 -2.28 4.21
CA PHE A 91 -31.03 -3.25 3.17
C PHE A 91 -32.09 -3.46 2.07
N PHE A 92 -33.38 -3.34 2.41
CA PHE A 92 -34.49 -3.71 1.53
C PHE A 92 -35.65 -2.69 1.61
N PRO A 93 -35.40 -1.40 1.26
CA PRO A 93 -36.35 -0.33 1.59
C PRO A 93 -37.63 -0.42 0.76
N TYR A 94 -37.62 -1.10 -0.38
CA TYR A 94 -38.74 -1.04 -1.33
C TYR A 94 -40.04 -1.66 -0.81
N LEU A 95 -39.98 -2.68 0.04
CA LEU A 95 -41.19 -3.30 0.62
C LEU A 95 -41.90 -2.32 1.56
N ILE A 96 -41.16 -1.74 2.50
CA ILE A 96 -41.71 -0.78 3.46
C ILE A 96 -42.11 0.53 2.80
N MET A 97 -41.36 0.98 1.78
CA MET A 97 -41.70 2.17 1.00
C MET A 97 -42.98 1.98 0.17
N ALA A 98 -43.17 0.80 -0.43
CA ALA A 98 -44.40 0.46 -1.13
C ALA A 98 -45.60 0.39 -0.16
N LYS A 99 -45.39 -0.13 1.05
CA LYS A 99 -46.41 -0.09 2.12
C LYS A 99 -46.80 1.35 2.43
N ILE A 100 -45.83 2.23 2.72
CA ILE A 100 -46.05 3.67 2.98
C ILE A 100 -46.78 4.35 1.81
N ALA A 101 -46.36 4.06 0.58
CA ALA A 101 -46.94 4.67 -0.61
C ALA A 101 -48.43 4.32 -0.79
N ASN A 102 -48.85 3.13 -0.36
CA ASN A 102 -50.23 2.64 -0.56
C ASN A 102 -51.09 2.63 0.71
N SER A 103 -50.56 2.97 1.89
CA SER A 103 -51.33 3.10 3.14
C SER A 103 -51.84 4.52 3.41
N GLU A 104 -52.83 4.68 4.28
CA GLU A 104 -53.30 5.99 4.76
C GLU A 104 -52.42 6.61 5.86
N THR A 105 -51.18 6.11 6.01
CA THR A 105 -50.22 6.63 6.99
C THR A 105 -49.89 8.09 6.72
N SER A 106 -50.04 8.93 7.74
CA SER A 106 -49.65 10.34 7.72
C SER A 106 -48.16 10.53 8.01
N PHE A 107 -47.59 11.59 7.46
CA PHE A 107 -46.24 12.01 7.81
C PHE A 107 -46.27 12.72 9.17
N GLY A 108 -45.61 12.12 10.16
CA GLY A 108 -45.58 12.57 11.53
C GLY A 108 -44.43 13.53 11.84
N ASN A 109 -44.48 14.08 13.06
CA ASN A 109 -43.43 14.90 13.65
C ASN A 109 -42.20 14.04 13.99
N GLU A 110 -41.18 14.66 14.60
CA GLU A 110 -40.03 13.92 15.11
C GLU A 110 -40.45 12.87 16.13
N THR A 111 -39.62 11.84 16.30
CA THR A 111 -39.85 10.78 17.29
C THR A 111 -40.20 11.40 18.64
N ASN A 112 -41.33 11.00 19.21
CA ASN A 112 -41.74 11.48 20.51
C ASN A 112 -40.95 10.75 21.59
N TRP A 113 -39.86 11.35 22.04
CA TRP A 113 -38.99 10.80 23.07
C TRP A 113 -39.63 10.69 24.45
N SER A 114 -40.80 11.31 24.65
CA SER A 114 -41.60 11.12 25.87
C SER A 114 -42.50 9.87 25.81
N ASN A 115 -42.71 9.29 24.61
CA ASN A 115 -43.52 8.10 24.43
C ASN A 115 -42.67 6.84 24.65
N SER A 116 -42.78 6.25 25.85
CA SER A 116 -42.02 5.04 26.23
C SER A 116 -42.22 3.87 25.26
N ARG A 117 -43.42 3.69 24.72
CA ARG A 117 -43.72 2.62 23.76
C ARG A 117 -42.97 2.79 22.43
N GLU A 118 -42.90 4.01 21.91
CA GLU A 118 -42.13 4.31 20.70
C GLU A 118 -40.63 4.11 20.92
N VAL A 119 -40.13 4.57 22.07
CA VAL A 119 -38.72 4.42 22.45
C VAL A 119 -38.33 2.94 22.58
N GLU A 120 -39.17 2.13 23.22
CA GLU A 120 -38.95 0.70 23.42
C GLU A 120 -38.91 -0.08 22.10
N ILE A 121 -39.89 0.16 21.21
CA ILE A 121 -39.94 -0.49 19.88
C ILE A 121 -38.69 -0.15 19.05
N ARG A 122 -38.14 1.04 19.23
CA ARG A 122 -36.99 1.52 18.47
C ARG A 122 -35.65 1.10 19.04
N LYS A 123 -35.59 0.69 20.31
CA LYS A 123 -34.35 0.39 21.04
C LYS A 123 -33.38 -0.44 20.18
N TRP A 124 -33.81 -1.63 19.75
CA TRP A 124 -32.98 -2.52 18.94
C TRP A 124 -32.62 -1.97 17.56
N GLY A 125 -33.50 -1.16 16.96
CA GLY A 125 -33.22 -0.43 15.73
C GLY A 125 -32.08 0.59 15.87
N ASP A 126 -31.99 1.28 17.01
CA ASP A 126 -30.88 2.20 17.28
C ASP A 126 -29.58 1.45 17.64
N HIS A 127 -29.65 0.30 18.31
CA HIS A 127 -28.49 -0.57 18.55
C HIS A 127 -27.86 -1.09 17.25
N ILE A 128 -28.67 -1.51 16.26
CA ILE A 128 -28.12 -1.98 14.98
C ILE A 128 -27.45 -0.86 14.18
N VAL A 129 -27.99 0.36 14.23
CA VAL A 129 -27.33 1.53 13.61
C VAL A 129 -26.00 1.81 14.28
N LEU A 130 -25.95 1.82 15.62
CA LEU A 130 -24.70 2.02 16.37
C LEU A 130 -23.69 0.91 16.07
N PHE A 131 -24.12 -0.35 15.96
CA PHE A 131 -23.27 -1.47 15.57
C PHE A 131 -22.70 -1.35 14.17
N MET A 132 -23.51 -0.90 13.21
CA MET A 132 -23.05 -0.69 11.84
C MET A 132 -21.99 0.41 11.75
N CYS A 133 -22.07 1.43 12.63
CA CYS A 133 -21.09 2.50 12.71
C CYS A 133 -19.80 2.06 13.42
N LEU A 134 -19.93 1.41 14.57
CA LEU A 134 -18.84 0.93 15.41
C LEU A 134 -19.09 -0.51 15.83
N PRO A 135 -18.75 -1.50 14.98
CA PRO A 135 -18.94 -2.90 15.31
C PRO A 135 -18.16 -3.26 16.58
N VAL A 136 -18.77 -4.09 17.43
CA VAL A 136 -18.26 -4.50 18.76
C VAL A 136 -18.18 -3.34 19.76
N VAL A 137 -17.40 -2.29 19.48
CA VAL A 137 -17.14 -1.16 20.38
C VAL A 137 -18.42 -0.39 20.70
N GLY A 138 -19.26 -0.13 19.71
CA GLY A 138 -20.54 0.55 19.92
C GLY A 138 -21.47 -0.21 20.86
N HIS A 139 -21.47 -1.54 20.78
CA HIS A 139 -22.25 -2.39 21.70
C HIS A 139 -21.68 -2.42 23.12
N VAL A 140 -20.34 -2.46 23.26
CA VAL A 140 -19.70 -2.34 24.58
C VAL A 140 -20.05 -1.00 25.22
N PHE A 141 -19.99 0.10 24.47
CA PHE A 141 -20.43 1.41 24.96
C PHE A 141 -21.90 1.43 25.34
N ALA A 142 -22.78 0.86 24.51
CA ALA A 142 -24.20 0.79 24.82
C ALA A 142 -24.48 0.02 26.12
N LEU A 143 -23.84 -1.15 26.30
CA LEU A 143 -23.96 -1.95 27.53
C LEU A 143 -23.40 -1.20 28.74
N ALA A 144 -22.27 -0.53 28.60
CA ALA A 144 -21.68 0.27 29.67
C ALA A 144 -22.59 1.45 30.08
N PHE A 145 -23.24 2.12 29.12
CA PHE A 145 -24.19 3.19 29.41
C PHE A 145 -25.42 2.69 30.16
N ASP A 146 -25.97 1.55 29.75
CA ASP A 146 -27.11 0.91 30.42
C ASP A 146 -26.77 0.52 31.88
N MET A 147 -25.50 0.21 32.18
CA MET A 147 -25.04 -0.14 33.54
C MET A 147 -24.85 1.07 34.47
N VAL A 148 -24.46 2.23 33.94
CA VAL A 148 -24.01 3.38 34.76
C VAL A 148 -25.13 4.41 34.99
N SER A 149 -26.16 4.43 34.16
CA SER A 149 -27.16 5.49 34.20
C SER A 149 -28.45 5.15 33.47
N ARG A 150 -29.57 5.73 33.92
CA ARG A 150 -30.85 5.66 33.21
C ARG A 150 -31.01 6.82 32.23
N ASP A 151 -31.69 6.55 31.12
CA ASP A 151 -32.08 7.59 30.15
C ASP A 151 -33.06 8.59 30.80
N LYS A 152 -32.95 9.87 30.42
CA LYS A 152 -33.86 10.90 30.90
C LYS A 152 -35.18 10.85 30.11
N PRO A 153 -36.34 10.95 30.79
CA PRO A 153 -37.63 11.00 30.11
C PRO A 153 -37.72 12.21 29.15
N GLY A 154 -38.21 11.98 27.93
CA GLY A 154 -38.42 13.06 26.95
C GLY A 154 -37.19 13.45 26.14
N GLU A 155 -36.01 12.89 26.42
CA GLU A 155 -34.78 13.12 25.67
C GLU A 155 -34.41 11.90 24.80
N LYS A 156 -33.51 12.10 23.84
CA LYS A 156 -32.95 11.00 23.05
C LYS A 156 -32.31 9.98 23.99
N THR A 157 -32.49 8.69 23.70
CA THR A 157 -31.71 7.65 24.38
C THR A 157 -30.22 7.89 24.14
N ARG A 158 -29.38 7.60 25.13
CA ARG A 158 -27.93 7.81 25.00
C ARG A 158 -27.35 7.03 23.82
N VAL A 159 -27.84 5.82 23.59
CA VAL A 159 -27.47 4.99 22.43
C VAL A 159 -27.72 5.74 21.11
N LYS A 160 -28.86 6.44 20.97
CA LYS A 160 -29.14 7.23 19.77
C LYS A 160 -28.27 8.48 19.67
N GLU A 161 -28.12 9.21 20.77
CA GLU A 161 -27.35 10.47 20.79
C GLU A 161 -25.88 10.24 20.43
N TRP A 162 -25.25 9.25 21.06
CA TRP A 162 -23.89 8.84 20.74
C TRP A 162 -23.80 8.19 19.37
N GLY A 163 -24.78 7.37 18.98
CA GLY A 163 -24.84 6.79 17.64
C GLY A 163 -24.85 7.84 16.53
N ASP A 164 -25.63 8.92 16.68
CA ASP A 164 -25.63 10.05 15.75
C ASP A 164 -24.28 10.75 15.69
N SER A 165 -23.70 11.00 16.85
CA SER A 165 -22.42 11.70 16.97
C SER A 165 -21.29 10.89 16.34
N PHE A 166 -21.24 9.58 16.60
CA PHE A 166 -20.25 8.67 16.02
C PHE A 166 -20.46 8.47 14.53
N LEU A 167 -21.68 8.25 14.05
CA LEU A 167 -21.99 8.15 12.63
C LEU A 167 -21.49 9.40 11.89
N TRP A 168 -21.79 10.57 12.43
CA TRP A 168 -21.40 11.83 11.82
C TRP A 168 -19.88 12.04 11.85
N ALA A 169 -19.24 11.76 12.98
CA ALA A 169 -17.78 11.83 13.11
C ALA A 169 -17.09 10.86 12.15
N LEU A 170 -17.61 9.63 11.98
CA LEU A 170 -17.07 8.64 11.05
C LEU A 170 -17.25 9.05 9.60
N VAL A 171 -18.41 9.60 9.21
CA VAL A 171 -18.63 10.12 7.87
C VAL A 171 -17.64 11.25 7.57
N ALA A 172 -17.55 12.25 8.47
CA ALA A 172 -16.62 13.37 8.32
C ALA A 172 -15.15 12.89 8.26
N ALA A 173 -14.74 12.03 9.20
CA ALA A 173 -13.41 11.45 9.24
C ALA A 173 -13.10 10.63 7.99
N SER A 174 -14.07 9.88 7.45
CA SER A 174 -13.91 9.10 6.23
C SER A 174 -13.70 9.99 5.01
N VAL A 175 -14.49 11.07 4.85
CA VAL A 175 -14.31 12.04 3.77
C VAL A 175 -12.96 12.74 3.88
N ILE A 176 -12.64 13.29 5.06
CA ILE A 176 -11.38 14.00 5.31
C ILE A 176 -10.19 13.07 5.07
N ARG A 177 -10.21 11.86 5.62
CA ARG A 177 -9.14 10.88 5.47
C ARG A 177 -8.96 10.45 4.02
N THR A 178 -10.05 10.27 3.28
CA THR A 178 -9.99 9.79 1.90
C THR A 178 -9.49 10.88 0.96
N TYR A 179 -9.98 12.11 1.10
CA TYR A 179 -9.80 13.16 0.10
C TYR A 179 -8.86 14.31 0.50
N VAL A 180 -8.61 14.54 1.80
CA VAL A 180 -7.89 15.73 2.26
C VAL A 180 -6.49 15.37 2.76
N PHE A 181 -6.41 14.65 3.88
CA PHE A 181 -5.13 14.23 4.46
C PHE A 181 -5.26 12.89 5.17
N GLU A 182 -4.15 12.17 5.32
CA GLU A 182 -4.13 10.93 6.09
C GLU A 182 -2.90 10.88 7.00
N PRO A 183 -3.05 10.46 8.28
CA PRO A 183 -1.93 10.26 9.17
C PRO A 183 -1.17 8.96 8.86
N PHE A 184 0.15 9.02 8.91
CA PHE A 184 1.04 7.88 8.68
C PHE A 184 2.15 7.82 9.71
N GLN A 185 2.52 6.62 10.15
CA GLN A 185 3.72 6.41 10.96
C GLN A 185 4.85 5.87 10.09
N ILE A 186 6.09 6.32 10.29
CA ILE A 186 7.27 5.81 9.60
C ILE A 186 7.76 4.52 10.29
N PRO A 187 7.71 3.37 9.61
CA PRO A 187 8.09 2.09 10.21
C PRO A 187 9.56 1.71 9.98
N THR A 188 10.21 2.25 8.93
CA THR A 188 11.56 1.82 8.51
C THR A 188 12.49 2.99 8.16
N GLY A 189 13.79 2.76 8.28
CA GLY A 189 14.86 3.75 8.14
C GLY A 189 15.18 4.24 6.72
N SER A 190 14.38 3.88 5.71
CA SER A 190 14.68 4.20 4.30
C SER A 190 14.76 5.69 3.95
N MET A 191 14.14 6.54 4.75
CA MET A 191 14.15 8.00 4.60
C MET A 191 14.91 8.68 5.74
N GLU A 192 15.78 7.94 6.45
CA GLU A 192 16.57 8.46 7.57
C GLU A 192 17.32 9.76 7.24
N LYS A 193 17.61 10.52 8.29
CA LYS A 193 18.07 11.92 8.26
C LYS A 193 17.05 12.94 7.73
N THR A 194 16.15 12.56 6.83
CA THR A 194 14.97 13.37 6.47
C THR A 194 13.80 13.08 7.42
N MET A 195 13.37 11.82 7.48
CA MET A 195 12.29 11.30 8.32
C MET A 195 12.80 10.10 9.12
N LEU A 196 12.51 10.09 10.41
CA LEU A 196 13.00 9.06 11.32
C LEU A 196 11.92 8.02 11.60
N VAL A 197 12.35 6.79 11.89
CA VAL A 197 11.45 5.73 12.40
C VAL A 197 10.73 6.25 13.64
N GLY A 198 9.40 6.11 13.65
CA GLY A 198 8.52 6.64 14.69
C GLY A 198 8.10 8.10 14.53
N ASP A 199 8.43 8.76 13.41
CA ASP A 199 7.74 9.98 12.99
C ASP A 199 6.29 9.67 12.59
N PHE A 200 5.37 10.51 13.02
CA PHE A 200 3.98 10.54 12.59
C PHE A 200 3.75 11.75 11.70
N LEU A 201 3.30 11.49 10.48
CA LEU A 201 3.21 12.47 9.41
C LEU A 201 1.75 12.70 9.00
N PHE A 202 1.47 13.91 8.53
CA PHE A 202 0.31 14.14 7.66
C PHE A 202 0.73 14.09 6.20
N VAL A 203 -0.04 13.35 5.41
CA VAL A 203 0.07 13.30 3.96
C VAL A 203 -1.02 14.15 3.33
N ASN A 204 -0.62 15.20 2.63
CA ASN A 204 -1.53 16.08 1.89
C ASN A 204 -1.92 15.41 0.56
N LYS A 205 -3.18 14.99 0.45
CA LYS A 205 -3.73 14.36 -0.77
C LYS A 205 -4.21 15.39 -1.80
N LEU A 206 -4.58 16.59 -1.36
CA LEU A 206 -4.98 17.69 -2.24
C LEU A 206 -3.83 18.19 -3.14
N ALA A 207 -2.58 17.99 -2.70
CA ALA A 207 -1.38 18.38 -3.47
C ALA A 207 -1.40 17.84 -4.89
N TYR A 208 -1.50 16.51 -5.03
CA TYR A 208 -1.50 15.84 -6.32
C TYR A 208 -2.91 15.52 -6.81
N GLY A 209 -3.93 15.92 -6.05
CA GLY A 209 -5.31 15.58 -6.30
C GLY A 209 -5.67 14.23 -5.66
N PRO A 210 -6.74 14.15 -4.86
CA PRO A 210 -7.07 12.90 -4.17
C PRO A 210 -7.55 11.82 -5.14
N LYS A 211 -7.22 10.57 -4.81
CA LYS A 211 -7.73 9.41 -5.52
C LYS A 211 -9.14 9.09 -5.03
N VAL A 212 -10.03 8.79 -5.96
CA VAL A 212 -11.30 8.14 -5.65
C VAL A 212 -10.99 6.69 -5.22
N PRO A 213 -11.54 6.20 -4.09
CA PRO A 213 -11.25 4.86 -3.60
C PRO A 213 -11.73 3.79 -4.59
N VAL A 214 -10.90 2.77 -4.81
CA VAL A 214 -11.21 1.65 -5.71
C VAL A 214 -12.12 0.65 -4.99
N THR A 215 -11.95 0.50 -3.68
CA THR A 215 -12.80 -0.32 -2.81
C THR A 215 -13.45 0.55 -1.73
N PRO A 216 -14.52 1.29 -2.09
CA PRO A 216 -15.17 2.25 -1.20
C PRO A 216 -15.81 1.61 0.04
N LEU A 217 -16.27 0.37 -0.08
CA LEU A 217 -16.83 -0.41 1.02
C LEU A 217 -15.72 -1.10 1.80
N SER A 218 -15.28 -0.46 2.87
CA SER A 218 -14.36 -1.04 3.84
C SER A 218 -14.72 -0.69 5.29
N TYR A 219 -14.34 -1.58 6.20
CA TYR A 219 -14.43 -1.40 7.63
C TYR A 219 -13.70 -0.10 8.02
N PRO A 220 -14.38 0.82 8.75
CA PRO A 220 -13.82 2.12 9.08
C PRO A 220 -12.48 2.00 9.81
N LEU A 221 -11.52 2.84 9.43
CA LEU A 221 -10.20 2.97 10.08
C LEU A 221 -9.32 1.71 10.02
N VAL A 222 -9.72 0.66 9.30
CA VAL A 222 -8.95 -0.57 9.10
C VAL A 222 -8.48 -0.65 7.65
N HIS A 223 -7.21 -0.99 7.44
CA HIS A 223 -6.59 -0.91 6.11
C HIS A 223 -6.75 -2.20 5.29
N ASN A 224 -6.41 -3.37 5.87
CA ASN A 224 -6.29 -4.63 5.11
C ASN A 224 -7.19 -5.74 5.65
N ILE A 225 -6.96 -6.12 6.90
CA ILE A 225 -7.61 -7.26 7.57
C ILE A 225 -8.21 -6.74 8.88
N VAL A 226 -9.40 -7.22 9.22
CA VAL A 226 -10.04 -6.92 10.50
C VAL A 226 -9.24 -7.62 11.60
N PRO A 227 -8.74 -6.89 12.62
CA PRO A 227 -7.98 -7.48 13.72
C PRO A 227 -8.71 -8.65 14.38
N PHE A 228 -7.96 -9.63 14.88
CA PHE A 228 -8.43 -10.83 15.62
C PHE A 228 -9.23 -11.87 14.81
N VAL A 229 -9.97 -11.48 13.78
CA VAL A 229 -10.83 -12.40 12.99
C VAL A 229 -10.24 -12.78 11.62
N ASN A 230 -9.14 -12.15 11.20
CA ASN A 230 -8.40 -12.43 9.97
C ASN A 230 -9.23 -12.40 8.66
N ILE A 231 -10.32 -11.63 8.63
CA ILE A 231 -11.13 -11.41 7.42
C ILE A 231 -10.71 -10.13 6.70
N LYS A 232 -10.91 -10.07 5.37
CA LYS A 232 -10.66 -8.83 4.61
C LYS A 232 -11.50 -7.69 5.17
N SER A 233 -10.86 -6.55 5.41
CA SER A 233 -11.52 -5.32 5.86
C SER A 233 -12.33 -4.62 4.77
N TYR A 234 -12.33 -5.13 3.54
CA TYR A 234 -12.99 -4.51 2.40
C TYR A 234 -13.76 -5.54 1.58
N THR A 235 -14.80 -5.08 0.90
CA THR A 235 -15.56 -5.90 -0.04
C THR A 235 -15.17 -5.57 -1.48
N THR A 236 -15.39 -6.53 -2.37
CA THR A 236 -15.23 -6.36 -3.81
C THR A 236 -16.56 -6.17 -4.53
N PHE A 237 -17.65 -6.03 -3.76
CA PHE A 237 -19.02 -5.88 -4.26
C PHE A 237 -19.18 -4.59 -5.06
N GLU A 238 -18.69 -3.48 -4.51
CA GLU A 238 -18.54 -2.20 -5.19
C GLU A 238 -17.07 -1.95 -5.52
N LYS A 239 -16.77 -1.68 -6.80
CA LYS A 239 -15.43 -1.39 -7.28
C LYS A 239 -15.40 -0.18 -8.19
N GLY A 240 -14.41 0.67 -8.02
CA GLY A 240 -14.08 1.76 -8.93
C GLY A 240 -13.02 1.38 -9.96
N THR A 241 -12.91 2.17 -11.01
CA THR A 241 -11.68 2.29 -11.79
C THR A 241 -10.84 3.43 -11.25
N TYR A 242 -9.53 3.40 -11.51
CA TYR A 242 -8.65 4.50 -11.09
C TYR A 242 -9.17 5.84 -11.64
N THR A 243 -9.49 6.73 -10.72
CA THR A 243 -9.92 8.10 -10.99
C THR A 243 -9.23 9.01 -9.98
N ARG A 244 -8.63 10.09 -10.47
CA ARG A 244 -7.97 11.11 -9.65
C ARG A 244 -8.67 12.44 -9.85
N LEU A 245 -9.05 13.08 -8.75
CA LEU A 245 -9.61 14.43 -8.78
C LEU A 245 -8.50 15.45 -9.02
N PRO A 246 -8.81 16.66 -9.51
CA PRO A 246 -7.80 17.71 -9.70
C PRO A 246 -7.04 18.02 -8.41
N GLY A 247 -5.72 18.17 -8.52
CA GLY A 247 -4.84 18.69 -7.48
C GLY A 247 -4.39 20.10 -7.79
N TYR A 248 -3.88 20.82 -6.79
CA TYR A 248 -3.34 22.17 -6.99
C TYR A 248 -1.91 22.17 -7.57
N ARG A 249 -1.23 21.02 -7.65
CA ARG A 249 0.08 20.88 -8.29
C ARG A 249 0.33 19.47 -8.85
N ASN A 250 1.31 19.36 -9.73
CA ASN A 250 1.83 18.08 -10.19
C ASN A 250 2.97 17.58 -9.31
N ILE A 251 3.26 16.28 -9.41
CA ILE A 251 4.44 15.67 -8.81
C ILE A 251 5.68 16.17 -9.55
N THR A 252 6.66 16.63 -8.78
CA THR A 252 7.93 17.13 -9.30
C THR A 252 9.10 16.38 -8.69
N ARG A 253 10.26 16.48 -9.32
CA ARG A 253 11.48 15.89 -8.77
C ARG A 253 11.79 16.48 -7.39
N ASN A 254 12.31 15.63 -6.53
CA ASN A 254 12.61 15.83 -5.13
C ASN A 254 11.40 15.92 -4.20
N ASP A 255 10.15 15.85 -4.67
CA ASP A 255 9.02 15.74 -3.75
C ASP A 255 9.11 14.46 -2.90
N VAL A 256 8.77 14.56 -1.62
CA VAL A 256 8.56 13.39 -0.76
C VAL A 256 7.14 12.87 -0.98
N VAL A 257 7.03 11.69 -1.57
CA VAL A 257 5.77 11.12 -2.05
C VAL A 257 5.41 9.90 -1.23
N VAL A 258 4.15 9.85 -0.79
CA VAL A 258 3.53 8.65 -0.24
C VAL A 258 2.74 7.96 -1.33
N PHE A 259 2.89 6.64 -1.43
CA PHE A 259 2.31 5.81 -2.48
C PHE A 259 2.03 4.41 -1.96
N ASN A 260 1.07 3.73 -2.58
CA ASN A 260 0.81 2.32 -2.33
C ASN A 260 1.90 1.46 -2.94
N TYR A 261 2.29 0.38 -2.27
CA TYR A 261 3.40 -0.47 -2.67
C TYR A 261 3.13 -1.17 -4.03
N PRO A 262 3.94 -0.95 -5.08
CA PRO A 262 3.63 -1.48 -6.41
C PRO A 262 3.67 -3.00 -6.53
N SER A 263 4.55 -3.67 -5.77
CA SER A 263 4.65 -5.14 -5.72
C SER A 263 3.85 -5.78 -4.58
N GLY A 264 2.92 -5.03 -3.98
CA GLY A 264 2.00 -5.52 -2.95
C GLY A 264 0.68 -6.09 -3.48
N ASP A 265 0.54 -6.26 -4.79
CA ASP A 265 -0.66 -6.80 -5.45
C ASP A 265 -0.95 -8.26 -5.07
N THR A 266 0.11 -9.03 -4.84
CA THR A 266 0.06 -10.40 -4.31
C THR A 266 0.88 -10.47 -3.03
N ALA A 267 0.33 -11.08 -1.97
CA ALA A 267 1.02 -11.27 -0.70
C ALA A 267 0.72 -12.66 -0.12
N ILE A 268 1.62 -13.14 0.73
CA ILE A 268 1.44 -14.38 1.49
C ILE A 268 0.99 -13.98 2.90
N VAL A 269 -0.11 -14.58 3.36
CA VAL A 269 -0.58 -14.38 4.73
C VAL A 269 0.26 -15.28 5.63
N ASP A 270 1.27 -14.71 6.29
CA ASP A 270 2.25 -15.46 7.08
C ASP A 270 2.15 -15.09 8.57
N PRO A 271 1.82 -16.05 9.46
CA PRO A 271 1.65 -15.81 10.89
C PRO A 271 2.91 -15.29 11.61
N ARG A 272 4.10 -15.36 11.01
CA ARG A 272 5.36 -14.82 11.56
C ARG A 272 5.42 -13.30 11.60
N THR A 273 4.58 -12.61 10.82
CA THR A 273 4.63 -11.14 10.73
C THR A 273 3.57 -10.50 11.61
N PRO A 274 3.83 -9.32 12.22
CA PRO A 274 2.79 -8.57 12.90
C PRO A 274 1.62 -8.31 11.93
N ASN A 275 0.42 -8.77 12.29
CA ASN A 275 -0.80 -8.77 11.47
C ASN A 275 -0.80 -9.75 10.26
N GLY A 276 0.10 -10.72 10.22
CA GLY A 276 -0.03 -11.89 9.36
C GLY A 276 0.22 -11.67 7.86
N LEU A 277 0.95 -10.64 7.43
CA LEU A 277 1.23 -10.38 6.00
C LEU A 277 2.74 -10.28 5.71
N MET A 278 3.33 -11.35 5.15
CA MET A 278 4.63 -11.27 4.45
C MET A 278 4.37 -10.80 3.02
N GLY A 279 4.58 -9.51 2.77
CA GLY A 279 4.15 -8.88 1.51
C GLY A 279 5.11 -7.88 0.91
N HIS A 280 6.40 -7.91 1.27
CA HIS A 280 7.33 -6.92 0.74
C HIS A 280 7.85 -7.24 -0.67
N ASP A 281 7.78 -8.46 -1.20
CA ASP A 281 8.05 -8.75 -2.63
C ASP A 281 7.68 -10.21 -3.01
N TYR A 282 6.42 -10.49 -3.36
CA TYR A 282 6.00 -11.85 -3.75
C TYR A 282 6.85 -12.45 -4.89
N HIS A 283 7.31 -11.62 -5.83
CA HIS A 283 8.14 -12.09 -6.93
C HIS A 283 9.56 -12.45 -6.49
N GLY A 284 10.11 -11.69 -5.54
CA GLY A 284 11.34 -12.05 -4.83
C GLY A 284 11.21 -13.41 -4.14
N ILE A 285 10.15 -13.58 -3.35
CA ILE A 285 9.86 -14.84 -2.64
C ILE A 285 9.74 -16.01 -3.63
N VAL A 286 9.01 -15.84 -4.74
CA VAL A 286 8.89 -16.90 -5.76
C VAL A 286 10.24 -17.24 -6.40
N ASN A 287 11.13 -16.27 -6.61
CA ASN A 287 12.46 -16.52 -7.16
C ASN A 287 13.37 -17.24 -6.16
N GLU A 288 13.34 -16.83 -4.89
CA GLU A 288 14.08 -17.47 -3.80
C GLU A 288 13.58 -18.90 -3.56
N GLU A 289 12.27 -19.10 -3.54
CA GLU A 289 11.65 -20.42 -3.39
C GLU A 289 11.92 -21.32 -4.59
N ALA A 290 11.91 -20.78 -5.81
CA ALA A 290 12.29 -21.53 -7.00
C ALA A 290 13.74 -22.04 -6.90
N ARG A 291 14.65 -21.21 -6.38
CA ARG A 291 16.03 -21.58 -6.13
C ARG A 291 16.14 -22.64 -5.04
N TYR A 292 15.45 -22.46 -3.92
CA TYR A 292 15.41 -23.43 -2.84
C TYR A 292 14.92 -24.80 -3.32
N LEU A 293 13.81 -24.86 -4.05
CA LEU A 293 13.27 -26.10 -4.61
C LEU A 293 14.21 -26.75 -5.63
N PHE A 294 14.92 -25.96 -6.44
CA PHE A 294 15.94 -26.47 -7.34
C PHE A 294 17.07 -27.13 -6.55
N GLU A 295 17.65 -26.39 -5.59
CA GLU A 295 18.80 -26.82 -4.79
C GLU A 295 18.45 -28.02 -3.89
N SER A 296 17.21 -28.12 -3.38
CA SER A 296 16.78 -29.20 -2.49
C SER A 296 16.23 -30.45 -3.20
N SER A 297 15.99 -30.40 -4.52
CA SER A 297 15.34 -31.52 -5.22
C SER A 297 16.23 -32.76 -5.34
N GLU A 298 15.64 -33.94 -5.12
CA GLU A 298 16.32 -35.23 -5.25
C GLU A 298 16.98 -35.43 -6.62
N GLU A 299 16.32 -34.95 -7.69
CA GLU A 299 16.84 -35.03 -9.05
C GLU A 299 18.16 -34.26 -9.19
N ILE A 300 18.23 -33.05 -8.64
CA ILE A 300 19.42 -32.19 -8.71
C ILE A 300 20.51 -32.70 -7.77
N GLN A 301 20.15 -33.11 -6.55
CA GLN A 301 21.09 -33.72 -5.61
C GLN A 301 21.74 -35.00 -6.18
N SER A 302 20.94 -35.84 -6.85
CA SER A 302 21.46 -37.05 -7.52
C SER A 302 22.42 -36.69 -8.66
N LYS A 303 22.12 -35.67 -9.47
CA LYS A 303 23.04 -35.18 -10.51
C LYS A 303 24.35 -34.64 -9.94
N VAL A 304 24.28 -33.88 -8.84
CA VAL A 304 25.45 -33.36 -8.12
C VAL A 304 26.35 -34.51 -7.63
N ILE A 305 25.77 -35.54 -7.01
CA ILE A 305 26.50 -36.71 -6.52
C ILE A 305 27.15 -37.47 -7.69
N GLN A 306 26.41 -37.72 -8.77
CA GLN A 306 26.94 -38.40 -9.97
C GLN A 306 28.11 -37.63 -10.57
N MET A 307 27.99 -36.32 -10.73
CA MET A 307 29.06 -35.47 -11.26
C MET A 307 30.28 -35.45 -10.34
N ARG A 308 30.09 -35.33 -9.03
CA ARG A 308 31.17 -35.38 -8.04
C ARG A 308 31.92 -36.71 -8.13
N ASN A 309 31.22 -37.84 -8.17
CA ASN A 309 31.85 -39.17 -8.29
C ASN A 309 32.63 -39.31 -9.61
N MET A 310 32.08 -38.87 -10.74
CA MET A 310 32.77 -38.90 -12.04
C MET A 310 34.04 -38.04 -12.05
N MET A 311 34.04 -36.88 -11.40
CA MET A 311 35.21 -36.00 -11.36
C MET A 311 36.26 -36.48 -10.36
N GLN A 312 35.85 -37.05 -9.23
CA GLN A 312 36.76 -37.71 -8.28
C GLN A 312 37.49 -38.87 -8.93
N GLN A 313 36.79 -39.70 -9.73
CA GLN A 313 37.41 -40.78 -10.51
C GLN A 313 38.45 -40.27 -11.54
N ARG A 314 38.39 -38.99 -11.92
CA ARG A 314 39.35 -38.34 -12.82
C ARG A 314 40.48 -37.60 -12.08
N ASN A 315 40.65 -37.84 -10.77
CA ASN A 315 41.65 -37.19 -9.92
C ASN A 315 41.59 -35.66 -9.92
N VAL A 316 40.40 -35.07 -10.10
CA VAL A 316 40.22 -33.61 -9.98
C VAL A 316 40.22 -33.23 -8.48
N SER A 317 40.81 -32.10 -8.13
CA SER A 317 40.83 -31.62 -6.73
C SER A 317 39.42 -31.26 -6.24
N ALA A 318 39.17 -31.40 -4.93
CA ALA A 318 37.85 -31.14 -4.34
C ALA A 318 37.34 -29.71 -4.60
N GLU A 319 38.22 -28.70 -4.53
CA GLU A 319 37.88 -27.30 -4.78
C GLU A 319 37.47 -27.06 -6.25
N GLN A 320 38.18 -27.68 -7.20
CA GLN A 320 37.84 -27.62 -8.62
C GLN A 320 36.53 -28.35 -8.91
N ILE A 321 36.26 -29.45 -8.21
CA ILE A 321 34.99 -30.18 -8.31
C ILE A 321 33.84 -29.29 -7.87
N ASP A 322 33.92 -28.71 -6.67
CA ASP A 322 32.83 -27.91 -6.10
C ASP A 322 32.54 -26.64 -6.91
N SER A 323 33.59 -25.94 -7.37
CA SER A 323 33.43 -24.78 -8.25
C SER A 323 32.82 -25.14 -9.61
N THR A 324 33.24 -26.25 -10.22
CA THR A 324 32.70 -26.72 -11.51
C THR A 324 31.25 -27.14 -11.40
N ILE A 325 30.93 -27.97 -10.40
CA ILE A 325 29.57 -28.43 -10.13
C ILE A 325 28.66 -27.24 -9.84
N GLY A 326 29.08 -26.33 -8.95
CA GLY A 326 28.30 -25.13 -8.63
C GLY A 326 27.97 -24.30 -9.87
N SER A 327 28.96 -24.05 -10.73
CA SER A 327 28.76 -23.29 -11.97
C SER A 327 27.77 -23.98 -12.93
N GLN A 328 27.87 -25.30 -13.11
CA GLN A 328 26.95 -26.06 -13.95
C GLN A 328 25.53 -26.08 -13.38
N MET A 329 25.39 -26.25 -12.05
CA MET A 329 24.08 -26.25 -11.40
C MET A 329 23.40 -24.88 -11.51
N TYR A 330 24.12 -23.79 -11.29
CA TYR A 330 23.56 -22.44 -11.48
C TYR A 330 23.18 -22.17 -12.93
N SER A 331 23.91 -22.72 -13.90
CA SER A 331 23.55 -22.61 -15.32
C SER A 331 22.26 -23.37 -15.63
N LEU A 332 22.13 -24.61 -15.12
CA LEU A 332 20.91 -25.41 -15.24
C LEU A 332 19.71 -24.73 -14.57
N PHE A 333 19.92 -24.08 -13.42
CA PHE A 333 18.87 -23.30 -12.76
C PHE A 333 18.36 -22.17 -13.66
N ILE A 334 19.25 -21.41 -14.29
CA ILE A 334 18.87 -20.33 -15.22
C ILE A 334 18.02 -20.88 -16.39
N GLU A 335 18.41 -22.03 -16.95
CA GLU A 335 17.70 -22.67 -18.06
C GLU A 335 16.33 -23.22 -17.67
N THR A 336 16.21 -23.73 -16.43
CA THR A 336 14.98 -24.37 -15.92
C THR A 336 14.15 -23.45 -15.02
N HIS A 337 14.54 -22.18 -14.85
CA HIS A 337 13.98 -21.24 -13.87
C HIS A 337 12.45 -21.14 -13.90
N GLU A 338 11.85 -21.04 -15.09
CA GLU A 338 10.39 -20.92 -15.20
C GLU A 338 9.64 -22.19 -14.74
N GLN A 339 10.26 -23.36 -14.87
CA GLN A 339 9.69 -24.61 -14.34
C GLN A 339 9.70 -24.59 -12.80
N TRP A 340 10.80 -24.15 -12.19
CA TRP A 340 10.92 -24.04 -10.73
C TRP A 340 10.04 -22.93 -10.16
N LYS A 341 9.90 -21.79 -10.84
CA LYS A 341 8.91 -20.76 -10.48
C LYS A 341 7.48 -21.29 -10.51
N LYS A 342 7.15 -22.17 -11.45
CA LYS A 342 5.82 -22.81 -11.48
C LYS A 342 5.62 -23.72 -10.26
N LYS A 343 6.62 -24.52 -9.89
CA LYS A 343 6.61 -25.35 -8.67
C LYS A 343 6.49 -24.49 -7.41
N ALA A 344 7.30 -23.44 -7.29
CA ALA A 344 7.25 -22.48 -6.17
C ALA A 344 5.86 -21.85 -6.01
N ARG A 345 5.26 -21.38 -7.11
CA ARG A 345 3.88 -20.84 -7.05
C ARG A 345 2.85 -21.89 -6.64
N ALA A 346 3.00 -23.14 -7.08
CA ALA A 346 2.09 -24.22 -6.70
C ALA A 346 2.20 -24.56 -5.20
N LYS A 347 3.44 -24.65 -4.68
CA LYS A 347 3.73 -24.83 -3.25
C LYS A 347 3.06 -23.73 -2.40
N LEU A 348 3.34 -22.47 -2.73
CA LEU A 348 2.75 -21.32 -2.03
C LEU A 348 1.21 -21.29 -2.16
N ALA A 349 0.66 -21.66 -3.31
CA ALA A 349 -0.79 -21.74 -3.48
C ALA A 349 -1.43 -22.87 -2.64
N ALA A 350 -0.68 -23.93 -2.34
CA ALA A 350 -1.11 -25.06 -1.52
C ALA A 350 -1.11 -24.77 -0.01
N GLY A 351 -0.62 -23.60 0.42
CA GLY A 351 -0.56 -23.25 1.84
C GLY A 351 0.81 -23.47 2.48
N GLU A 352 1.79 -23.97 1.73
CA GLU A 352 3.10 -24.31 2.25
C GLU A 352 4.01 -23.07 2.35
N PHE A 353 4.80 -22.99 3.42
CA PHE A 353 5.71 -21.87 3.64
C PHE A 353 6.89 -21.85 2.65
N PRO A 354 7.42 -20.66 2.31
CA PRO A 354 8.69 -20.57 1.59
C PRO A 354 9.87 -21.01 2.48
N GLY A 355 10.90 -21.61 1.90
CA GLY A 355 12.06 -22.15 2.63
C GLY A 355 11.87 -23.58 3.13
N GLY A 356 12.78 -24.01 4.01
CA GLY A 356 12.82 -25.37 4.55
C GLY A 356 11.99 -25.57 5.82
N PRO A 357 11.70 -26.82 6.22
CA PRO A 357 10.91 -27.12 7.41
C PRO A 357 11.48 -26.51 8.70
N GLU A 358 12.81 -26.42 8.80
CA GLU A 358 13.55 -25.80 9.91
C GLU A 358 13.22 -24.33 10.12
N ASP A 359 12.91 -23.59 9.05
CA ASP A 359 12.57 -22.16 9.09
C ASP A 359 11.19 -21.90 9.71
N HIS A 360 10.41 -22.96 9.94
CA HIS A 360 9.00 -22.91 10.38
C HIS A 360 8.72 -23.74 11.64
N ALA A 361 9.77 -24.17 12.34
CA ALA A 361 9.61 -24.92 13.58
C ALA A 361 8.78 -24.10 14.60
N GLY A 362 7.67 -24.69 15.07
CA GLY A 362 6.74 -24.03 16.01
C GLY A 362 5.66 -23.15 15.36
N LEU A 363 5.60 -23.09 14.03
CA LEU A 363 4.50 -22.44 13.30
C LEU A 363 3.35 -23.41 13.03
N PRO A 364 2.15 -22.90 12.66
CA PRO A 364 1.09 -23.72 12.13
C PRO A 364 1.55 -24.55 10.92
N ALA A 365 0.85 -25.67 10.64
CA ALA A 365 1.19 -26.57 9.53
C ALA A 365 1.12 -25.91 8.14
N SER A 366 0.42 -24.78 8.01
CA SER A 366 0.30 -24.01 6.77
C SER A 366 0.24 -22.51 7.04
N HIS A 367 0.64 -21.72 6.04
CA HIS A 367 0.44 -20.28 6.05
C HIS A 367 -1.03 -19.95 5.74
N GLY A 368 -1.47 -18.72 6.04
CA GLY A 368 -2.85 -18.26 5.85
C GLY A 368 -3.33 -18.06 4.40
N GLY A 369 -2.48 -18.36 3.41
CA GLY A 369 -2.83 -18.41 1.99
C GLY A 369 -2.25 -17.25 1.16
N VAL A 370 -2.38 -17.35 -0.16
CA VAL A 370 -2.00 -16.27 -1.09
C VAL A 370 -3.20 -15.32 -1.28
N THR A 371 -3.00 -14.04 -1.03
CA THR A 371 -4.06 -13.02 -1.11
C THR A 371 -3.73 -11.96 -2.16
N PHE A 372 -4.76 -11.54 -2.90
CA PHE A 372 -4.69 -10.48 -3.90
C PHE A 372 -5.32 -9.19 -3.38
N ARG A 373 -4.66 -8.05 -3.62
CA ARG A 373 -5.05 -6.77 -3.03
C ARG A 373 -5.19 -5.65 -4.07
N PRO A 374 -6.32 -4.91 -4.04
CA PRO A 374 -6.48 -3.71 -4.85
C PRO A 374 -5.48 -2.64 -4.41
N VAL A 375 -5.18 -1.69 -5.30
CA VAL A 375 -4.12 -0.69 -5.11
C VAL A 375 -4.27 0.11 -3.81
N ASP A 376 -5.49 0.46 -3.43
CA ASP A 376 -5.83 1.24 -2.23
C ASP A 376 -5.79 0.44 -0.92
N LYS A 377 -5.52 -0.88 -0.99
CA LYS A 377 -5.36 -1.80 0.16
C LYS A 377 -3.96 -2.41 0.21
N ARG A 378 -2.98 -1.79 -0.44
CA ARG A 378 -1.55 -2.15 -0.34
C ARG A 378 -0.85 -1.23 0.65
N GLU A 379 0.24 -1.71 1.23
CA GLU A 379 1.06 -0.95 2.18
C GLU A 379 1.43 0.42 1.62
N ASN A 380 1.48 1.42 2.49
CA ASN A 380 1.94 2.75 2.11
C ASN A 380 3.45 2.83 2.31
N TYR A 381 4.13 3.32 1.27
CA TYR A 381 5.55 3.62 1.28
C TYR A 381 5.75 5.10 1.08
N ILE A 382 6.86 5.61 1.61
CA ILE A 382 7.28 6.98 1.44
C ILE A 382 8.70 7.01 0.88
N LYS A 383 8.90 7.75 -0.20
CA LYS A 383 10.17 7.87 -0.90
C LYS A 383 10.26 9.24 -1.59
N ARG A 384 11.46 9.65 -1.96
CA ARG A 384 11.68 10.86 -2.77
C ARG A 384 11.45 10.55 -4.24
N CYS A 385 10.67 11.37 -4.93
CA CYS A 385 10.50 11.28 -6.37
C CYS A 385 11.75 11.81 -7.06
N VAL A 386 12.51 10.94 -7.72
CA VAL A 386 13.73 11.36 -8.42
C VAL A 386 13.57 11.35 -9.94
N GLY A 387 12.56 10.65 -10.47
CA GLY A 387 12.20 10.67 -11.88
C GLY A 387 10.71 10.81 -12.09
N VAL A 388 10.35 11.69 -13.00
CA VAL A 388 8.98 11.96 -13.45
C VAL A 388 8.76 11.40 -14.87
N PRO A 389 7.51 11.31 -15.36
CA PRO A 389 7.21 10.71 -16.66
C PRO A 389 8.02 11.32 -17.81
N GLY A 390 8.71 10.46 -18.56
CA GLY A 390 9.55 10.84 -19.70
C GLY A 390 11.03 11.02 -19.39
N ASP A 391 11.42 11.11 -18.12
CA ASP A 391 12.82 11.26 -17.70
C ASP A 391 13.68 10.07 -18.12
N LEU A 392 14.94 10.37 -18.45
CA LEU A 392 16.00 9.38 -18.64
C LEU A 392 16.82 9.31 -17.35
N LEU A 393 16.94 8.12 -16.76
CA LEU A 393 17.62 7.90 -15.48
C LEU A 393 18.74 6.88 -15.64
N ARG A 394 19.85 7.11 -14.94
CA ARG A 394 20.90 6.10 -14.72
C ARG A 394 21.58 6.35 -13.38
N VAL A 395 22.16 5.31 -12.79
CA VAL A 395 23.04 5.45 -11.62
C VAL A 395 24.42 4.93 -12.01
N GLU A 396 25.45 5.68 -11.66
CA GLU A 396 26.84 5.30 -11.89
C GLU A 396 27.67 5.74 -10.70
N ASN A 397 28.41 4.80 -10.10
CA ASN A 397 29.22 5.03 -8.91
C ASN A 397 28.45 5.78 -7.79
N SER A 398 27.21 5.37 -7.55
CA SER A 398 26.25 5.95 -6.59
C SER A 398 25.75 7.36 -6.91
N VAL A 399 26.13 7.94 -8.04
CA VAL A 399 25.60 9.21 -8.53
C VAL A 399 24.39 8.94 -9.42
N LEU A 400 23.25 9.53 -9.05
CA LEU A 400 22.06 9.52 -9.90
C LEU A 400 22.17 10.60 -10.96
N TYR A 401 21.95 10.24 -12.21
CA TYR A 401 21.83 11.16 -13.34
C TYR A 401 20.40 11.18 -13.85
N VAL A 402 19.91 12.38 -14.17
CA VAL A 402 18.58 12.64 -14.73
C VAL A 402 18.76 13.47 -16.00
N ASN A 403 18.33 12.93 -17.14
CA ASN A 403 18.48 13.55 -18.45
C ASN A 403 19.93 14.01 -18.73
N GLY A 404 20.90 13.12 -18.45
CA GLY A 404 22.33 13.34 -18.65
C GLY A 404 23.05 14.13 -17.55
N ASN A 405 22.33 14.83 -16.66
CA ASN A 405 22.92 15.67 -15.63
C ASN A 405 22.86 15.02 -14.24
N PRO A 406 23.87 15.20 -13.36
CA PRO A 406 23.77 14.76 -11.97
C PRO A 406 22.54 15.34 -11.27
N SER A 407 21.80 14.49 -10.56
CA SER A 407 20.64 14.90 -9.78
C SER A 407 21.05 15.79 -8.61
N LYS A 408 20.18 16.72 -8.22
CA LYS A 408 20.29 17.46 -6.97
C LYS A 408 20.39 16.46 -5.80
N ILE A 409 21.35 16.69 -4.91
CA ILE A 409 21.50 15.98 -3.64
C ILE A 409 20.73 16.78 -2.59
N THR A 410 19.77 16.15 -1.93
CA THR A 410 19.02 16.76 -0.81
C THR A 410 19.81 16.66 0.48
N GLU A 411 19.49 17.51 1.46
CA GLU A 411 20.24 17.59 2.72
C GLU A 411 20.25 16.25 3.48
N GLY A 412 19.11 15.57 3.56
CA GLY A 412 18.99 14.26 4.21
C GLY A 412 19.42 13.07 3.35
N GLN A 413 19.82 13.27 2.09
CA GLN A 413 20.30 12.16 1.27
C GLN A 413 21.63 11.63 1.80
N CYS A 414 21.67 10.32 2.07
CA CYS A 414 22.83 9.63 2.62
C CYS A 414 23.40 8.61 1.64
N LEU A 415 24.73 8.50 1.66
CA LEU A 415 25.50 7.44 0.99
C LEU A 415 26.35 6.69 2.02
N LYS A 416 26.77 5.47 1.69
CA LYS A 416 27.79 4.74 2.44
C LYS A 416 29.18 5.15 1.98
N TYR A 417 30.06 5.37 2.94
CA TYR A 417 31.46 5.69 2.75
C TYR A 417 32.33 4.71 3.54
N THR A 418 33.57 4.54 3.12
CA THR A 418 34.52 3.65 3.75
C THR A 418 35.91 4.28 3.84
N ILE A 419 36.66 3.85 4.84
CA ILE A 419 38.07 4.16 5.05
C ILE A 419 38.75 3.01 5.81
N GLU A 420 39.99 2.70 5.45
CA GLU A 420 40.80 1.70 6.16
C GLU A 420 41.10 2.18 7.59
N LYS A 421 41.04 1.26 8.55
CA LYS A 421 41.35 1.55 9.96
C LYS A 421 42.82 1.93 10.19
N SER A 422 43.72 1.52 9.29
CA SER A 422 45.13 1.94 9.30
C SER A 422 45.31 3.44 9.05
N LYS A 423 44.32 4.12 8.45
CA LYS A 423 44.39 5.53 8.04
C LYS A 423 43.77 6.48 9.07
N VAL A 424 42.93 5.98 9.97
CA VAL A 424 42.21 6.79 10.95
C VAL A 424 41.79 5.95 12.14
N GLN A 425 41.83 6.55 13.33
CA GLN A 425 41.17 6.00 14.51
C GLN A 425 39.97 6.87 14.85
N PHE A 426 38.75 6.33 14.66
CA PHE A 426 37.54 7.00 15.14
C PHE A 426 37.32 6.75 16.63
N PRO A 427 36.66 7.69 17.33
CA PRO A 427 36.28 7.51 18.73
C PRO A 427 35.16 6.48 18.89
N SER A 428 34.71 6.29 20.14
CA SER A 428 33.63 5.33 20.44
C SER A 428 32.34 5.61 19.67
N VAL A 429 31.52 4.57 19.47
CA VAL A 429 30.17 4.71 18.86
C VAL A 429 29.34 5.78 19.58
N GLN A 430 29.43 5.83 20.92
CA GLN A 430 28.70 6.82 21.72
C GLN A 430 29.18 8.25 21.43
N GLU A 431 30.49 8.46 21.27
CA GLU A 431 31.02 9.77 20.91
C GLU A 431 30.66 10.14 19.47
N MET A 432 30.68 9.18 18.53
CA MET A 432 30.23 9.41 17.16
C MET A 432 28.75 9.83 17.11
N LEU A 433 27.91 9.25 17.96
CA LEU A 433 26.52 9.68 18.15
C LEU A 433 26.44 11.09 18.71
N THR A 434 27.10 11.37 19.84
CA THR A 434 26.97 12.67 20.53
C THR A 434 27.57 13.82 19.72
N ARG A 435 28.72 13.62 19.07
CA ARG A 435 29.44 14.66 18.32
C ARG A 435 28.91 14.82 16.90
N TYR A 436 28.55 13.72 16.24
CA TYR A 436 28.20 13.74 14.82
C TYR A 436 26.75 13.36 14.50
N GLY A 437 25.98 12.83 15.45
CA GLY A 437 24.61 12.38 15.22
C GLY A 437 24.53 11.05 14.46
N LEU A 438 25.60 10.26 14.47
CA LEU A 438 25.63 8.93 13.86
C LEU A 438 25.07 7.90 14.83
N GLU A 439 23.88 7.42 14.54
CA GLU A 439 23.11 6.58 15.44
C GLU A 439 23.20 5.10 15.05
N ASN A 440 23.42 4.25 16.05
CA ASN A 440 23.27 2.81 15.94
C ASN A 440 22.15 2.38 16.89
N ALA A 441 21.00 2.02 16.34
CA ALA A 441 19.85 1.61 17.13
C ALA A 441 20.15 0.27 17.83
N PRO A 442 19.76 0.09 19.11
CA PRO A 442 20.01 -1.16 19.84
C PRO A 442 19.40 -2.41 19.18
N ASP A 443 18.31 -2.24 18.44
CA ASP A 443 17.60 -3.31 17.72
C ASP A 443 18.17 -3.56 16.30
N GLY A 444 19.24 -2.86 15.91
CA GLY A 444 19.86 -2.98 14.59
C GLY A 444 19.07 -2.36 13.44
N THR A 445 17.95 -1.68 13.70
CA THR A 445 17.11 -1.06 12.66
C THR A 445 17.80 0.11 11.95
N ARG A 446 18.82 0.70 12.58
CA ARG A 446 19.66 1.77 12.06
C ARG A 446 21.11 1.55 12.47
N THR A 447 22.03 1.67 11.52
CA THR A 447 23.48 1.63 11.76
C THR A 447 24.16 2.67 10.88
N ASP A 448 24.44 3.84 11.46
CA ASP A 448 25.13 4.93 10.76
C ASP A 448 26.65 4.77 10.80
N PHE A 449 27.20 4.11 11.82
CA PHE A 449 28.65 3.93 12.00
C PHE A 449 28.99 2.48 12.35
N GLU A 450 29.53 1.75 11.39
CA GLU A 450 29.95 0.35 11.56
C GLU A 450 31.48 0.28 11.71
N SER A 451 31.90 -0.37 12.80
CA SER A 451 33.30 -0.52 13.20
C SER A 451 33.72 -1.97 13.43
N ARG A 452 32.82 -2.94 13.25
CA ARG A 452 33.08 -4.37 13.49
C ARG A 452 33.87 -5.05 12.38
N GLU A 453 33.80 -4.53 11.15
CA GLU A 453 34.62 -5.02 10.03
C GLU A 453 36.11 -4.96 10.37
N ALA A 454 36.89 -5.99 10.03
CA ALA A 454 38.27 -6.13 10.49
C ALA A 454 39.14 -4.93 10.10
N ASP A 455 39.10 -4.54 8.83
CA ASP A 455 40.09 -3.63 8.24
C ASP A 455 39.54 -2.24 7.87
N VAL A 456 38.22 -2.06 7.89
CA VAL A 456 37.58 -0.83 7.41
C VAL A 456 36.53 -0.30 8.38
N TYR A 457 36.31 1.02 8.35
CA TYR A 457 35.09 1.64 8.85
C TYR A 457 34.09 1.82 7.71
N ILE A 458 32.80 1.69 8.02
CA ILE A 458 31.71 2.02 7.09
C ILE A 458 30.79 3.05 7.76
N LEU A 459 30.56 4.17 7.08
CA LEU A 459 29.77 5.28 7.57
C LEU A 459 28.63 5.61 6.61
N THR A 460 27.40 5.72 7.11
CA THR A 460 26.25 6.21 6.35
C THR A 460 26.06 7.69 6.65
N LEU A 461 26.42 8.55 5.70
CA LEU A 461 26.54 10.00 5.93
C LEU A 461 25.77 10.82 4.89
N THR A 462 25.19 11.92 5.34
CA THR A 462 24.80 13.03 4.45
C THR A 462 26.04 13.73 3.88
N LYS A 463 25.82 14.58 2.86
CA LYS A 463 26.91 15.39 2.28
C LYS A 463 27.57 16.31 3.32
N SER A 464 26.79 16.91 4.22
CA SER A 464 27.30 17.81 5.26
C SER A 464 28.02 17.06 6.37
N GLU A 465 27.49 15.91 6.81
CA GLU A 465 28.15 15.04 7.79
C GLU A 465 29.51 14.55 7.28
N LYS A 466 29.58 14.11 6.01
CA LYS A 466 30.82 13.69 5.37
C LYS A 466 31.87 14.81 5.40
N ALA A 467 31.50 16.01 4.95
CA ALA A 467 32.42 17.15 4.90
C ALA A 467 32.94 17.54 6.29
N ARG A 468 32.09 17.47 7.32
CA ARG A 468 32.49 17.74 8.71
C ARG A 468 33.47 16.68 9.24
N ILE A 469 33.19 15.41 9.01
CA ILE A 469 34.06 14.30 9.46
C ILE A 469 35.41 14.33 8.73
N GLU A 470 35.41 14.55 7.41
CA GLU A 470 36.65 14.69 6.63
C GLU A 470 37.52 15.84 7.14
N LYS A 471 36.90 16.97 7.51
CA LYS A 471 37.58 18.12 8.10
C LYS A 471 38.15 17.83 9.49
N ASP A 472 37.33 17.28 10.39
CA ASP A 472 37.69 17.09 11.80
C ASP A 472 38.78 16.03 12.00
N PHE A 473 38.83 15.01 11.14
CA PHE A 473 39.84 13.95 11.21
C PHE A 473 40.98 14.11 10.19
N HIS A 474 40.93 15.14 9.34
CA HIS A 474 41.91 15.36 8.25
C HIS A 474 42.06 14.15 7.32
N ILE A 475 40.92 13.54 6.94
CA ILE A 475 40.86 12.34 6.11
C ILE A 475 40.09 12.59 4.81
N LYS A 476 40.17 11.62 3.90
CA LYS A 476 39.30 11.54 2.71
C LYS A 476 38.58 10.19 2.70
N LEU A 477 37.26 10.25 2.76
CA LEU A 477 36.39 9.08 2.74
C LEU A 477 36.09 8.68 1.29
N SER A 478 36.16 7.38 1.00
CA SER A 478 35.82 6.79 -0.29
C SER A 478 34.36 6.36 -0.31
N THR A 479 33.66 6.56 -1.42
CA THR A 479 32.29 6.05 -1.58
C THR A 479 32.31 4.53 -1.62
N TYR A 480 31.44 3.87 -0.85
CA TYR A 480 31.30 2.41 -0.88
C TYR A 480 30.55 2.00 -2.16
N LEU A 481 31.20 1.24 -3.04
CA LEU A 481 30.63 0.80 -4.31
C LEU A 481 30.29 -0.69 -4.28
N MET A 482 29.12 -1.06 -4.82
CA MET A 482 28.78 -2.47 -4.98
C MET A 482 29.32 -2.99 -6.31
N PRO A 483 29.90 -4.20 -6.35
CA PRO A 483 30.47 -4.75 -7.58
C PRO A 483 29.44 -4.82 -8.71
N ALA A 484 29.77 -4.23 -9.86
CA ALA A 484 28.97 -4.32 -11.08
C ALA A 484 29.86 -4.78 -12.23
N TYR A 485 29.61 -5.98 -12.75
CA TYR A 485 30.44 -6.56 -13.79
C TYR A 485 30.25 -5.89 -15.16
N ARG A 486 29.20 -5.07 -15.34
CA ARG A 486 28.97 -4.30 -16.58
C ARG A 486 30.13 -3.37 -16.95
N HIS A 487 30.94 -2.97 -15.96
CA HIS A 487 32.09 -2.09 -16.15
C HIS A 487 33.34 -2.84 -16.62
N LYS A 488 33.33 -4.18 -16.57
CA LYS A 488 34.44 -5.03 -16.98
C LYS A 488 34.31 -5.37 -18.47
N LYS A 489 35.07 -4.68 -19.33
CA LYS A 489 35.10 -4.95 -20.77
C LYS A 489 35.56 -6.39 -21.05
N GLY A 490 34.83 -7.11 -21.91
CA GLY A 490 35.16 -8.49 -22.31
C GLY A 490 34.90 -9.54 -21.22
N TYR A 491 34.25 -9.17 -20.11
CA TYR A 491 33.94 -10.09 -19.03
C TYR A 491 32.62 -10.83 -19.26
N THR A 492 32.66 -12.15 -19.16
CA THR A 492 31.47 -13.00 -19.18
C THR A 492 31.04 -13.27 -17.73
N PRO A 493 29.83 -12.84 -17.31
CA PRO A 493 29.37 -13.07 -15.96
C PRO A 493 29.12 -14.55 -15.69
N THR A 494 29.48 -14.98 -14.49
CA THR A 494 29.19 -16.32 -13.98
C THR A 494 27.68 -16.52 -13.83
N ALA A 495 27.24 -17.79 -13.79
CA ALA A 495 25.83 -18.09 -13.55
C ALA A 495 25.34 -17.55 -12.19
N MET A 496 26.19 -17.56 -11.16
CA MET A 496 25.87 -16.99 -9.84
C MET A 496 25.67 -15.47 -9.90
N GLU A 497 26.54 -14.73 -10.61
CA GLU A 497 26.35 -13.29 -10.82
C GLU A 497 25.07 -12.98 -11.60
N ARG A 498 24.72 -13.83 -12.58
CA ARG A 498 23.46 -13.70 -13.33
C ARG A 498 22.25 -13.95 -12.43
N ILE A 499 22.30 -14.94 -11.54
CA ILE A 499 21.24 -15.20 -10.55
C ILE A 499 21.10 -14.01 -9.59
N ALA A 500 22.20 -13.40 -9.15
CA ALA A 500 22.19 -12.23 -8.28
C ALA A 500 21.45 -11.02 -8.89
N ASN A 501 21.36 -10.93 -10.22
CA ASN A 501 20.57 -9.88 -10.88
C ASN A 501 19.06 -9.94 -10.55
N LEU A 502 18.54 -11.09 -10.06
CA LEU A 502 17.14 -11.22 -9.65
C LEU A 502 16.78 -10.40 -8.39
N SER A 503 17.76 -9.89 -7.65
CA SER A 503 17.56 -9.07 -6.46
C SER A 503 17.17 -7.62 -6.77
N TYR A 504 17.50 -7.11 -7.96
CA TYR A 504 17.22 -5.73 -8.37
C TYR A 504 16.35 -5.67 -9.61
N PHE A 505 15.52 -4.63 -9.73
CA PHE A 505 14.69 -4.41 -10.90
C PHE A 505 15.57 -4.31 -12.17
N PRO A 506 15.20 -4.96 -13.29
CA PRO A 506 13.93 -5.62 -13.61
C PRO A 506 13.79 -7.10 -13.19
N LYS A 507 14.71 -7.62 -12.37
CA LYS A 507 14.77 -9.03 -11.94
C LYS A 507 14.94 -9.98 -13.14
N ASP A 508 15.96 -9.72 -13.96
CA ASP A 508 16.29 -10.48 -15.16
C ASP A 508 17.75 -10.93 -15.13
N PHE A 509 18.02 -12.18 -15.50
CA PHE A 509 19.36 -12.78 -15.44
C PHE A 509 20.43 -12.02 -16.24
N ASN A 510 20.03 -11.24 -17.24
CA ASN A 510 20.95 -10.57 -18.16
C ASN A 510 21.06 -9.06 -17.91
N VAL A 511 20.37 -8.52 -16.90
CA VAL A 511 20.39 -7.09 -16.58
C VAL A 511 21.13 -6.86 -15.27
N ASN A 512 22.40 -6.46 -15.37
CA ASN A 512 23.22 -6.14 -14.20
C ASN A 512 22.91 -4.74 -13.66
N ASN A 513 22.17 -4.70 -12.57
CA ASN A 513 21.86 -3.51 -11.78
C ASN A 513 22.22 -3.75 -10.32
N THR A 514 22.78 -2.73 -9.68
CA THR A 514 23.09 -2.68 -8.25
C THR A 514 22.60 -1.35 -7.67
N PRO A 515 22.59 -1.18 -6.34
CA PRO A 515 22.28 0.09 -5.70
C PRO A 515 23.19 1.25 -6.11
N THR A 516 24.43 0.97 -6.52
CA THR A 516 25.44 1.95 -6.92
C THR A 516 25.56 2.11 -8.43
N ASP A 517 25.08 1.15 -9.21
CA ASP A 517 25.19 1.12 -10.66
C ASP A 517 23.93 0.56 -11.29
N PHE A 518 23.17 1.45 -11.93
CA PHE A 518 21.88 1.13 -12.51
C PHE A 518 21.87 1.56 -13.97
N GLN A 519 21.48 0.67 -14.87
CA GLN A 519 21.50 0.92 -16.32
C GLN A 519 20.61 2.11 -16.68
N GLU A 520 20.88 2.70 -17.84
CA GLU A 520 20.06 3.81 -18.32
C GLU A 520 18.71 3.30 -18.80
N PHE A 521 17.64 3.94 -18.33
CA PHE A 521 16.27 3.64 -18.75
C PHE A 521 15.42 4.90 -18.78
N ARG A 522 14.34 4.84 -19.55
CA ARG A 522 13.35 5.93 -19.63
C ARG A 522 12.16 5.62 -18.73
N VAL A 523 11.77 6.58 -17.91
CA VAL A 523 10.53 6.54 -17.12
C VAL A 523 9.34 6.67 -18.07
N PRO A 524 8.43 5.69 -18.12
CA PRO A 524 7.31 5.72 -19.06
C PRO A 524 6.35 6.89 -18.82
N ARG A 525 5.88 7.49 -19.91
CA ARG A 525 4.86 8.55 -19.90
C ARG A 525 3.56 8.09 -20.56
N LYS A 526 2.42 8.52 -20.03
CA LYS A 526 1.12 8.26 -20.62
C LYS A 526 1.08 8.69 -22.09
N GLY A 527 0.57 7.83 -22.95
CA GLY A 527 0.48 8.04 -24.40
C GLY A 527 1.81 7.87 -25.16
N GLN A 528 2.93 7.62 -24.48
CA GLN A 528 4.20 7.32 -25.15
C GLN A 528 4.16 5.91 -25.73
N THR A 529 4.56 5.79 -27.00
CA THR A 529 4.77 4.49 -27.65
C THR A 529 6.25 4.14 -27.71
N ILE A 530 6.60 2.90 -27.37
CA ILE A 530 7.96 2.36 -27.48
C ILE A 530 8.01 1.15 -28.41
N LYS A 531 9.18 0.89 -29.00
CA LYS A 531 9.47 -0.38 -29.67
C LYS A 531 9.89 -1.41 -28.63
N LEU A 532 9.26 -2.58 -28.62
CA LEU A 532 9.61 -3.71 -27.78
C LEU A 532 10.69 -4.57 -28.45
N THR A 533 11.67 -4.99 -27.66
CA THR A 533 12.83 -5.78 -28.05
C THR A 533 13.14 -6.79 -26.94
N ALA A 534 13.93 -7.83 -27.24
CA ALA A 534 14.35 -8.80 -26.23
C ALA A 534 15.17 -8.16 -25.08
N THR A 535 15.87 -7.05 -25.34
CA THR A 535 16.74 -6.39 -24.36
C THR A 535 16.00 -5.39 -23.47
N ASN A 536 14.92 -4.76 -23.96
CA ASN A 536 14.16 -3.77 -23.18
C ASN A 536 12.86 -4.30 -22.57
N ILE A 537 12.33 -5.42 -23.07
CA ILE A 537 11.08 -6.00 -22.53
C ILE A 537 11.15 -6.29 -21.02
N PRO A 538 12.28 -6.72 -20.40
CA PRO A 538 12.31 -6.99 -18.96
C PRO A 538 11.85 -5.80 -18.12
N TRP A 539 12.18 -4.58 -18.55
CA TRP A 539 11.82 -3.32 -17.89
C TRP A 539 10.31 -3.05 -17.91
N TYR A 540 9.59 -3.55 -18.92
CA TYR A 540 8.19 -3.21 -19.15
C TYR A 540 7.21 -4.36 -18.93
N ARG A 541 7.69 -5.59 -18.67
CA ARG A 541 6.85 -6.77 -18.35
C ARG A 541 5.78 -6.43 -17.31
N ARG A 542 6.20 -5.87 -16.17
CA ARG A 542 5.30 -5.58 -15.05
C ARG A 542 4.30 -4.46 -15.37
N ILE A 543 4.69 -3.49 -16.18
CA ILE A 543 3.80 -2.44 -16.66
C ILE A 543 2.68 -3.04 -17.52
N ILE A 544 3.05 -3.82 -18.54
CA ILE A 544 2.11 -4.43 -19.48
C ILE A 544 1.14 -5.36 -18.73
N THR A 545 1.67 -6.20 -17.86
CA THR A 545 0.91 -7.25 -17.17
C THR A 545 0.18 -6.77 -15.92
N ALA A 546 0.92 -6.46 -14.85
CA ALA A 546 0.35 -6.21 -13.53
C ALA A 546 -0.30 -4.82 -13.40
N TYR A 547 0.23 -3.81 -14.08
CA TYR A 547 -0.26 -2.43 -13.92
C TYR A 547 -1.32 -2.03 -14.95
N GLU A 548 -1.16 -2.43 -16.22
CA GLU A 548 -2.10 -2.08 -17.29
C GLU A 548 -3.00 -3.27 -17.72
N GLY A 549 -2.80 -4.46 -17.14
CA GLY A 549 -3.78 -5.55 -17.18
C GLY A 549 -3.78 -6.41 -18.45
N HIS A 550 -2.70 -6.41 -19.23
CA HIS A 550 -2.60 -7.16 -20.49
C HIS A 550 -1.90 -8.52 -20.32
N GLN A 551 -2.25 -9.49 -21.16
CA GLN A 551 -1.52 -10.75 -21.24
C GLN A 551 -0.25 -10.56 -22.07
N LEU A 552 0.91 -10.99 -21.57
CA LEU A 552 2.19 -10.93 -22.27
C LEU A 552 2.74 -12.34 -22.48
N LYS A 553 3.09 -12.67 -23.73
CA LYS A 553 3.79 -13.92 -24.08
C LYS A 553 5.02 -13.62 -24.94
N GLU A 554 6.17 -14.08 -24.48
CA GLU A 554 7.46 -13.97 -25.16
C GLU A 554 7.84 -15.34 -25.73
N THR A 555 8.08 -15.41 -27.05
CA THR A 555 8.46 -16.65 -27.73
C THR A 555 9.59 -16.38 -28.71
N LYS A 556 10.23 -17.43 -29.23
CA LYS A 556 11.20 -17.30 -30.34
C LYS A 556 10.60 -16.61 -31.57
N ALA A 557 9.28 -16.71 -31.79
CA ALA A 557 8.58 -16.09 -32.91
C ALA A 557 8.28 -14.59 -32.72
N GLY A 558 8.47 -14.05 -31.51
CA GLY A 558 8.23 -12.65 -31.16
C GLY A 558 7.43 -12.46 -29.88
N ILE A 559 7.03 -11.21 -29.64
CA ILE A 559 6.26 -10.76 -28.47
C ILE A 559 4.78 -10.66 -28.85
N PHE A 560 3.92 -11.17 -27.97
CA PHE A 560 2.47 -11.16 -28.12
C PHE A 560 1.83 -10.46 -26.93
N ILE A 561 0.91 -9.53 -27.19
CA ILE A 561 0.10 -8.85 -26.18
C ILE A 561 -1.37 -9.13 -26.49
N ASP A 562 -2.10 -9.68 -25.53
CA ASP A 562 -3.50 -10.13 -25.67
C ASP A 562 -3.71 -11.04 -26.91
N GLY A 563 -2.76 -11.96 -27.11
CA GLY A 563 -2.76 -12.91 -28.23
C GLY A 563 -2.31 -12.33 -29.57
N LYS A 564 -2.09 -11.02 -29.69
CA LYS A 564 -1.68 -10.35 -30.94
C LYS A 564 -0.17 -10.12 -30.98
N LYS A 565 0.49 -10.57 -32.05
CA LYS A 565 1.92 -10.31 -32.27
C LYS A 565 2.14 -8.80 -32.43
N THR A 566 3.03 -8.23 -31.63
CA THR A 566 3.35 -6.81 -31.66
C THR A 566 4.83 -6.56 -31.40
N SER A 567 5.33 -5.45 -31.93
CA SER A 567 6.66 -4.90 -31.63
C SER A 567 6.58 -3.53 -30.96
N ARG A 568 5.38 -3.10 -30.56
CA ARG A 568 5.14 -1.78 -29.98
C ARG A 568 4.20 -1.86 -28.79
N TYR A 569 4.37 -0.93 -27.86
CA TYR A 569 3.49 -0.74 -26.71
C TYR A 569 3.26 0.73 -26.43
N THR A 570 2.03 1.10 -26.08
CA THR A 570 1.64 2.48 -25.73
C THR A 570 1.14 2.51 -24.30
N PHE A 571 1.86 3.22 -23.44
CA PHE A 571 1.54 3.31 -22.01
C PHE A 571 0.23 4.07 -21.76
N LYS A 572 -0.59 3.55 -20.85
CA LYS A 572 -1.89 4.12 -20.43
C LYS A 572 -1.77 5.02 -19.21
N MET A 573 -0.70 4.87 -18.44
CA MET A 573 -0.45 5.65 -17.22
C MET A 573 0.86 6.43 -17.27
N ASN A 574 0.95 7.44 -16.42
CA ASN A 574 2.22 8.04 -16.04
C ASN A 574 2.91 7.19 -14.98
N TYR A 575 4.24 7.13 -15.03
CA TYR A 575 5.06 6.38 -14.09
C TYR A 575 6.11 7.27 -13.44
N TYR A 576 6.53 6.87 -12.24
CA TYR A 576 7.48 7.58 -11.42
C TYR A 576 8.58 6.65 -10.94
N TRP A 577 9.76 7.22 -10.69
CA TRP A 577 10.87 6.54 -10.06
C TRP A 577 11.13 7.16 -8.70
N LEU A 578 10.94 6.38 -7.63
CA LEU A 578 11.01 6.86 -6.25
C LEU A 578 12.15 6.15 -5.52
N MET A 579 13.01 6.91 -4.84
CA MET A 579 14.18 6.40 -4.13
C MET A 579 14.22 6.89 -2.69
N GLY A 580 14.78 6.08 -1.79
CA GLY A 580 14.97 6.49 -0.40
C GLY A 580 16.12 7.48 -0.28
N ASP A 581 16.05 8.36 0.71
CA ASP A 581 17.15 9.27 1.01
C ASP A 581 18.35 8.50 1.58
N ASN A 582 18.10 7.43 2.35
CA ASN A 582 19.14 6.46 2.69
C ASN A 582 19.37 5.50 1.51
N ARG A 583 20.27 5.87 0.60
CA ARG A 583 20.45 5.18 -0.69
C ARG A 583 20.91 3.73 -0.57
N TYR A 584 21.45 3.30 0.57
CA TYR A 584 21.93 1.93 0.76
C TYR A 584 21.02 1.08 1.65
N ASN A 585 20.17 1.71 2.46
CA ASN A 585 19.21 1.03 3.33
C ASN A 585 17.76 1.35 2.93
N SER A 586 17.46 1.22 1.64
CA SER A 586 16.15 1.55 1.10
C SER A 586 15.73 0.52 0.06
N ALA A 587 14.72 -0.29 0.41
CA ALA A 587 13.90 -0.93 -0.58
C ALA A 587 13.11 0.19 -1.29
N ASP A 588 13.38 0.40 -2.58
CA ASP A 588 12.79 1.44 -3.42
C ASP A 588 12.67 1.01 -4.88
N SER A 589 12.42 1.93 -5.81
CA SER A 589 12.25 1.58 -7.23
C SER A 589 13.41 0.78 -7.83
N ARG A 590 14.62 0.80 -7.24
CA ARG A 590 15.71 -0.09 -7.66
C ARG A 590 15.43 -1.58 -7.42
N VAL A 591 14.50 -1.92 -6.53
CA VAL A 591 14.11 -3.30 -6.19
C VAL A 591 12.84 -3.71 -6.93
N TRP A 592 11.79 -2.87 -6.93
CA TRP A 592 10.48 -3.22 -7.50
C TRP A 592 10.12 -2.50 -8.82
N GLY A 593 10.89 -1.49 -9.21
CA GLY A 593 10.69 -0.74 -10.45
C GLY A 593 9.75 0.45 -10.34
N PHE A 594 9.03 0.67 -11.43
CA PHE A 594 8.18 1.85 -11.62
C PHE A 594 6.99 1.91 -10.66
N VAL A 595 6.68 3.13 -10.22
CA VAL A 595 5.48 3.45 -9.44
C VAL A 595 4.45 4.10 -10.37
N PRO A 596 3.32 3.44 -10.69
CA PRO A 596 2.31 4.02 -11.56
C PRO A 596 1.51 5.14 -10.86
N GLU A 597 0.90 6.04 -11.64
CA GLU A 597 0.18 7.20 -11.12
C GLU A 597 -1.02 6.86 -10.22
N ASP A 598 -1.62 5.67 -10.38
CA ASP A 598 -2.70 5.17 -9.52
C ASP A 598 -2.24 4.71 -8.13
N HIS A 599 -0.93 4.51 -7.95
CA HIS A 599 -0.34 4.17 -6.65
C HIS A 599 -0.07 5.42 -5.81
N ILE A 600 0.09 6.60 -6.41
CA ILE A 600 0.39 7.83 -5.67
C ILE A 600 -0.74 8.19 -4.71
N VAL A 601 -0.43 8.38 -3.43
CA VAL A 601 -1.41 8.76 -2.39
C VAL A 601 -1.41 10.28 -2.19
N GLY A 602 -0.24 10.87 -1.95
CA GLY A 602 -0.13 12.31 -1.68
C GLY A 602 1.31 12.75 -1.36
N ARG A 603 1.47 14.03 -1.02
CA ARG A 603 2.75 14.63 -0.61
C ARG A 603 2.88 14.57 0.91
N ALA A 604 4.01 14.11 1.44
CA ALA A 604 4.30 14.25 2.87
C ALA A 604 4.53 15.73 3.19
N SER A 605 3.86 16.26 4.22
CA SER A 605 3.88 17.71 4.48
C SER A 605 4.41 18.10 5.85
N LEU A 606 4.07 17.35 6.90
CA LEU A 606 4.31 17.75 8.29
C LEU A 606 4.53 16.53 9.17
N VAL A 607 5.57 16.54 9.99
CA VAL A 607 5.74 15.66 11.14
C VAL A 607 4.93 16.25 12.31
N TRP A 608 3.78 15.67 12.65
CA TRP A 608 2.95 16.21 13.75
C TRP A 608 3.34 15.63 15.11
N PHE A 609 3.96 14.45 15.14
CA PHE A 609 4.50 13.84 16.35
C PHE A 609 5.71 12.97 16.02
N SER A 610 6.63 12.75 16.97
CA SER A 610 7.78 11.86 16.78
C SER A 610 8.20 11.21 18.08
N LYS A 611 8.38 9.90 18.05
CA LYS A 611 8.85 9.10 19.19
C LYS A 611 9.88 8.06 18.73
N SER A 612 10.95 7.92 19.50
CA SER A 612 11.87 6.79 19.45
C SER A 612 11.44 5.72 20.47
N ALA A 613 11.63 4.45 20.13
CA ALA A 613 11.38 3.34 21.06
C ALA A 613 12.34 3.37 22.26
N TYR A 614 13.55 3.91 22.10
CA TYR A 614 14.61 3.90 23.12
C TYR A 614 15.07 5.30 23.56
N MET A 615 14.75 6.37 22.81
CA MET A 615 15.06 7.77 23.21
C MET A 615 13.83 8.58 23.65
N GLY A 616 12.63 7.99 23.64
CA GLY A 616 11.41 8.71 24.00
C GLY A 616 10.96 9.74 22.95
N ILE A 617 10.30 10.81 23.39
CA ILE A 617 9.71 11.83 22.50
C ILE A 617 10.80 12.73 21.90
N ARG A 618 10.77 12.93 20.57
CA ARG A 618 11.71 13.81 19.85
C ARG A 618 11.10 15.20 19.67
N TRP A 619 11.18 16.03 20.72
CA TRP A 619 10.56 17.36 20.76
C TRP A 619 10.95 18.28 19.59
N ASN A 620 12.21 18.23 19.15
CA ASN A 620 12.73 19.00 18.02
C ASN A 620 12.15 18.61 16.65
N ARG A 621 11.32 17.56 16.57
CA ARG A 621 10.65 17.11 15.35
C ARG A 621 9.15 17.37 15.33
N ILE A 622 8.55 17.74 16.46
CA ILE A 622 7.11 18.02 16.52
C ILE A 622 6.81 19.27 15.69
N LEU A 623 5.80 19.16 14.83
CA LEU A 623 5.40 20.17 13.85
C LEU A 623 6.50 20.57 12.85
N LYS A 624 7.46 19.67 12.58
CA LYS A 624 8.50 19.90 11.58
C LYS A 624 7.94 19.75 10.16
N MET A 625 8.01 20.81 9.35
CA MET A 625 7.65 20.78 7.94
C MET A 625 8.59 19.87 7.14
N ILE A 626 8.05 19.26 6.08
CA ILE A 626 8.80 18.41 5.15
C ILE A 626 8.92 19.15 3.81
N ASP A 627 10.18 19.39 3.41
CA ASP A 627 10.54 20.04 2.15
C ASP A 627 10.58 19.08 0.95
#